data_AF-A0A2V8EG92-F1
#
_entry.id   AF-A0A2V8EG92-F1
#
_cell.length_a   1.000
_cell.length_b   1.000
_cell.length_c   1.000
_cell.angle_alpha   90.00
_cell.angle_beta   90.00
_cell.angle_gamma   90.00
#
_symmetry.space_group_name_H-M   'P 1'
#
loop_
_entity.id
_entity.type
_entity.pdbx_description
1 polymer ?
#
loop_
_entity_poly.entity_id
_entity_poly.type
_entity_poly.pdbx_seq_one_letter_code
_entity_poly.pdbx_strand_id
1 'polypeptide(L)'
;TLLEAELFGIEERTATGVRGRRGKFEHADRGTLFLDEVSELSPQAQAKLLRAIQDLTVERVGGVGGHRVDTRIVAATNRGLATLVKQRLLRPDLFYRLSGVEIRVPPLRERRGDILELTQHFLERHRSTRVLTLSDAAAEALVTYEWPGNVRELERLIEGAVALVESDVIEMEDLPLTVGGDYMSVLMPSVRRDDTMRAWGSRYATLVLARCHGNKRETCRVLGISYHTLASYLKNAAAAPEGHPVGAPRVTSDRKGTPDLCAAEA
;
A
#
# COMPACT_ATOMS: atom_id res chain seq x y z
N THR A 1 7.15 -9.54 -24.84
CA THR A 1 7.36 -8.77 -26.08
C THR A 1 7.53 -7.27 -25.86
N LEU A 2 6.56 -6.52 -25.31
CA LEU A 2 6.72 -5.05 -25.18
C LEU A 2 7.84 -4.65 -24.20
N LEU A 3 7.82 -5.20 -22.98
CA LEU A 3 8.84 -4.91 -21.96
C LEU A 3 10.26 -5.31 -22.42
N GLU A 4 10.38 -6.48 -23.05
CA GLU A 4 11.67 -6.94 -23.59
C GLU A 4 12.19 -6.02 -24.69
N ALA A 5 11.30 -5.55 -25.54
CA ALA A 5 11.63 -4.59 -26.59
C ALA A 5 12.02 -3.22 -26.05
N GLU A 6 11.54 -2.81 -24.88
CA GLU A 6 12.01 -1.60 -24.20
C GLU A 6 13.37 -1.82 -23.55
N LEU A 7 13.55 -2.91 -22.80
CA LEU A 7 14.79 -3.20 -22.09
C LEU A 7 15.96 -3.49 -23.04
N PHE A 8 15.76 -4.40 -23.99
CA PHE A 8 16.83 -4.92 -24.86
C PHE A 8 16.83 -4.31 -26.26
N GLY A 9 15.77 -3.60 -26.65
CA GLY A 9 15.62 -3.03 -27.99
C GLY A 9 14.98 -3.99 -28.98
N ILE A 10 14.70 -3.50 -30.18
CA ILE A 10 14.16 -4.28 -31.30
C ILE A 10 15.08 -4.12 -32.50
N GLU A 11 15.37 -5.24 -33.16
CA GLU A 11 16.09 -5.23 -34.43
C GLU A 11 15.18 -4.80 -35.58
N GLU A 12 15.73 -4.10 -36.56
CA GLU A 12 14.98 -3.73 -37.76
C GLU A 12 14.44 -5.00 -38.45
N ARG A 13 13.22 -4.93 -39.01
CA ARG A 13 12.60 -6.04 -39.77
C ARG A 13 12.21 -7.27 -38.95
N THR A 14 12.15 -7.15 -37.62
CA THR A 14 11.57 -8.20 -36.75
C THR A 14 10.08 -8.45 -37.09
N ALA A 15 9.37 -7.43 -37.58
CA ALA A 15 8.04 -7.53 -38.17
C ALA A 15 7.85 -6.45 -39.27
N THR A 16 6.85 -6.62 -40.13
CA THR A 16 6.51 -5.66 -41.19
C THR A 16 6.24 -4.27 -40.61
N GLY A 17 6.96 -3.25 -41.08
CA GLY A 17 6.81 -1.86 -40.65
C GLY A 17 7.55 -1.47 -39.36
N VAL A 18 8.27 -2.39 -38.72
CA VAL A 18 9.02 -2.09 -37.49
C VAL A 18 10.42 -1.55 -37.81
N ARG A 19 10.69 -0.31 -37.38
CA ARG A 19 12.03 0.27 -37.38
C ARG A 19 12.79 -0.19 -36.13
N GLY A 20 14.09 -0.47 -36.28
CA GLY A 20 14.94 -0.84 -35.16
C GLY A 20 15.03 0.26 -34.11
N ARG A 21 15.09 -0.12 -32.83
CA ARG A 21 15.23 0.81 -31.70
C ARG A 21 16.18 0.25 -30.64
N ARG A 22 16.99 1.13 -30.05
CA ARG A 22 17.90 0.78 -28.95
C ARG A 22 17.10 0.48 -27.67
N GLY A 23 17.58 -0.48 -26.89
CA GLY A 23 17.00 -0.82 -25.59
C GLY A 23 17.49 0.07 -24.44
N LYS A 24 16.83 0.04 -23.27
CA LYS A 24 17.27 0.75 -22.07
C LYS A 24 18.69 0.37 -21.63
N PHE A 25 19.12 -0.87 -21.82
CA PHE A 25 20.50 -1.27 -21.57
C PHE A 25 21.51 -0.50 -22.41
N GLU A 26 21.26 -0.39 -23.72
CA GLU A 26 22.13 0.39 -24.61
C GLU A 26 22.13 1.89 -24.28
N HIS A 27 20.99 2.43 -23.81
CA HIS A 27 20.92 3.84 -23.38
C HIS A 27 21.66 4.08 -22.06
N ALA A 28 21.79 3.06 -21.21
CA ALA A 28 22.48 3.12 -19.93
C ALA A 28 23.93 2.61 -20.00
N ASP A 29 24.49 2.46 -21.20
CA ASP A 29 25.91 2.10 -21.36
C ASP A 29 26.81 3.14 -20.69
N ARG A 30 27.75 2.67 -19.87
CA ARG A 30 28.61 3.43 -18.94
C ARG A 30 27.84 4.28 -17.91
N GLY A 31 26.60 3.89 -17.63
CA GLY A 31 25.68 4.58 -16.72
C GLY A 31 25.06 3.64 -15.69
N THR A 32 23.90 4.05 -15.18
CA THR A 32 23.10 3.25 -14.25
C THR A 32 21.73 2.95 -14.85
N LEU A 33 21.32 1.69 -14.81
CA LEU A 33 19.98 1.23 -15.16
C LEU A 33 19.20 0.90 -13.90
N PHE A 34 18.12 1.65 -13.66
CA PHE A 34 17.16 1.35 -12.61
C PHE A 34 16.04 0.47 -13.17
N LEU A 35 15.83 -0.69 -12.57
CA LEU A 35 14.79 -1.64 -12.90
C LEU A 35 13.77 -1.68 -11.77
N ASP A 36 12.58 -1.13 -12.00
CA ASP A 36 11.48 -1.26 -11.05
C ASP A 36 10.69 -2.56 -11.32
N GLU A 37 10.07 -3.10 -10.27
CA GLU A 37 9.21 -4.29 -10.31
C GLU A 37 9.83 -5.52 -11.00
N VAL A 38 11.10 -5.84 -10.71
CA VAL A 38 11.79 -6.99 -11.34
C VAL A 38 11.13 -8.35 -11.08
N SER A 39 10.23 -8.43 -10.11
CA SER A 39 9.41 -9.61 -9.83
C SER A 39 8.38 -9.92 -10.91
N GLU A 40 7.99 -8.95 -11.73
CA GLU A 40 6.97 -9.10 -12.77
C GLU A 40 7.58 -9.48 -14.13
N LEU A 41 8.90 -9.70 -14.19
CA LEU A 41 9.57 -10.12 -15.42
C LEU A 41 9.10 -11.51 -15.85
N SER A 42 8.75 -11.64 -17.13
CA SER A 42 8.44 -12.94 -17.75
C SER A 42 9.66 -13.88 -17.68
N PRO A 43 9.47 -15.21 -17.71
CA PRO A 43 10.60 -16.15 -17.70
C PRO A 43 11.63 -15.91 -18.82
N GLN A 44 11.17 -15.47 -19.99
CA GLN A 44 12.03 -15.12 -21.12
C GLN A 44 12.83 -13.84 -20.86
N ALA A 45 12.19 -12.80 -20.29
CA ALA A 45 12.87 -11.58 -19.90
C ALA A 45 13.90 -11.83 -18.78
N GLN A 46 13.58 -12.72 -17.82
CA GLN A 46 14.52 -13.14 -16.78
C GLN A 46 15.77 -13.81 -17.37
N ALA A 47 15.61 -14.68 -18.37
CA ALA A 47 16.74 -15.33 -19.04
C ALA A 47 17.63 -14.32 -19.80
N LYS A 48 17.01 -13.36 -20.50
CA LYS A 48 17.75 -12.29 -21.20
C LYS A 48 18.46 -11.34 -20.23
N LEU A 49 17.79 -10.96 -19.14
CA LEU A 49 18.38 -10.14 -18.10
C LEU A 49 19.59 -10.84 -17.47
N LEU A 50 19.49 -12.15 -17.21
CA LEU A 50 20.63 -12.91 -16.71
C LEU A 50 21.83 -12.86 -17.66
N ARG A 51 21.61 -13.07 -18.97
CA ARG A 51 22.68 -12.96 -19.98
C ARG A 51 23.29 -11.55 -20.00
N ALA A 52 22.45 -10.52 -19.96
CA ALA A 52 22.93 -9.13 -19.90
C ALA A 52 23.83 -8.86 -18.68
N ILE A 53 23.48 -9.41 -17.52
CA ILE A 53 24.28 -9.27 -16.29
C ILE A 53 25.56 -10.12 -16.35
N GLN A 54 25.51 -11.32 -16.91
CA GLN A 54 26.63 -12.25 -16.94
C GLN A 54 27.68 -11.90 -18.00
N ASP A 55 27.22 -11.67 -19.23
CA ASP A 55 28.06 -11.54 -20.41
C ASP A 55 28.36 -10.08 -20.75
N LEU A 56 27.73 -9.13 -20.04
CA LEU A 56 27.80 -7.69 -20.33
C LEU A 56 27.45 -7.40 -21.79
N THR A 57 26.55 -8.19 -22.37
CA THR A 57 26.10 -8.07 -23.75
C THR A 57 24.59 -8.17 -23.84
N VAL A 58 24.01 -7.39 -24.74
CA VAL A 58 22.56 -7.34 -24.95
C VAL A 58 22.24 -7.63 -26.40
N GLU A 59 21.35 -8.60 -26.59
CA GLU A 59 20.78 -8.94 -27.88
C GLU A 59 19.40 -8.29 -28.03
N ARG A 60 19.24 -7.52 -29.10
CA ARG A 60 17.94 -6.95 -29.46
C ARG A 60 16.93 -8.06 -29.76
N VAL A 61 15.66 -7.78 -29.49
CA VAL A 61 14.58 -8.71 -29.86
C VAL A 61 14.56 -8.87 -31.38
N GLY A 62 14.68 -10.11 -31.86
CA GLY A 62 14.71 -10.44 -33.29
C GLY A 62 16.08 -10.33 -33.95
N GLY A 63 17.10 -9.85 -33.24
CA GLY A 63 18.47 -9.73 -33.72
C GLY A 63 19.35 -10.92 -33.33
N VAL A 64 20.52 -11.01 -33.95
CA VAL A 64 21.54 -12.05 -33.70
C VAL A 64 22.87 -11.44 -33.23
N GLY A 65 22.97 -10.10 -33.19
CA GLY A 65 24.16 -9.37 -32.75
C GLY A 65 24.09 -8.99 -31.27
N GLY A 66 25.12 -9.36 -30.51
CA GLY A 66 25.30 -8.91 -29.14
C GLY A 66 25.97 -7.53 -29.09
N HIS A 67 25.36 -6.59 -28.38
CA HIS A 67 25.96 -5.28 -28.10
C HIS A 67 26.57 -5.28 -26.70
N ARG A 68 27.88 -5.08 -26.59
CA ARG A 68 28.54 -4.97 -25.29
C ARG A 68 28.07 -3.70 -24.58
N VAL A 69 27.72 -3.84 -23.30
CA VAL A 69 27.26 -2.76 -22.43
C VAL A 69 27.98 -2.84 -21.08
N ASP A 70 28.35 -1.70 -20.52
CA ASP A 70 28.90 -1.59 -19.17
C ASP A 70 27.93 -0.78 -18.31
N THR A 71 27.05 -1.43 -17.56
CA THR A 71 25.97 -0.76 -16.87
C THR A 71 25.88 -1.20 -15.42
N ARG A 72 25.82 -0.22 -14.51
CA ARG A 72 25.46 -0.46 -13.11
C ARG A 72 23.97 -0.72 -13.02
N ILE A 73 23.56 -1.86 -12.44
CA ILE A 73 22.14 -2.19 -12.30
C ILE A 73 21.70 -1.93 -10.86
N VAL A 74 20.57 -1.25 -10.72
CA VAL A 74 19.84 -1.09 -9.45
C VAL A 74 18.44 -1.66 -9.68
N ALA A 75 18.05 -2.65 -8.89
CA ALA A 75 16.76 -3.31 -9.03
C ALA A 75 15.88 -3.05 -7.79
N ALA A 76 14.59 -2.84 -8.02
CA ALA A 76 13.59 -2.67 -6.98
C ALA A 76 12.44 -3.67 -7.19
N THR A 77 11.80 -4.07 -6.08
CA THR A 77 10.67 -4.99 -6.08
C THR A 77 9.84 -4.77 -4.80
N ASN A 78 8.54 -4.96 -4.90
CA ASN A 78 7.62 -5.00 -3.76
C ASN A 78 7.38 -6.44 -3.25
N ARG A 79 7.90 -7.46 -3.94
CA ARG A 79 7.81 -8.87 -3.57
C ARG A 79 9.17 -9.41 -3.14
N GLY A 80 9.17 -10.26 -2.11
CA GLY A 80 10.38 -10.93 -1.66
C GLY A 80 10.91 -11.92 -2.69
N LEU A 81 12.06 -11.63 -3.29
CA LEU A 81 12.64 -12.45 -4.37
C LEU A 81 12.91 -13.89 -3.93
N ALA A 82 13.37 -14.10 -2.68
CA ALA A 82 13.59 -15.44 -2.14
C ALA A 82 12.30 -16.29 -2.11
N THR A 83 11.14 -15.68 -1.87
CA THR A 83 9.84 -16.35 -1.92
C THR A 83 9.48 -16.73 -3.36
N LEU A 84 9.72 -15.83 -4.32
CA LEU A 84 9.48 -16.09 -5.74
C LEU A 84 10.34 -17.23 -6.29
N VAL A 85 11.59 -17.35 -5.82
CA VAL A 85 12.46 -18.49 -6.16
C VAL A 85 11.86 -19.80 -5.66
N LYS A 86 11.40 -19.84 -4.39
CA LYS A 86 10.74 -21.04 -3.82
C LYS A 86 9.47 -21.43 -4.59
N GLN A 87 8.74 -20.43 -5.10
CA GLN A 87 7.54 -20.62 -5.91
C GLN A 87 7.83 -20.95 -7.39
N ARG A 88 9.11 -21.01 -7.79
CA ARG A 88 9.56 -21.20 -9.20
C ARG A 88 9.08 -20.10 -10.16
N LEU A 89 8.77 -18.91 -9.63
CA LEU A 89 8.39 -17.73 -10.41
C LEU A 89 9.61 -16.88 -10.78
N LEU A 90 10.72 -17.00 -10.03
CA LEU A 90 11.99 -16.36 -10.31
C LEU A 90 13.10 -17.41 -10.44
N ARG A 91 13.97 -17.26 -11.43
CA ARG A 91 15.11 -18.18 -11.59
C ARG A 91 16.14 -17.98 -10.47
N PRO A 92 16.63 -19.05 -9.82
CA PRO A 92 17.59 -18.94 -8.71
C PRO A 92 18.89 -18.24 -9.10
N ASP A 93 19.39 -18.49 -10.31
CA ASP A 93 20.62 -17.89 -10.84
C ASP A 93 20.50 -16.37 -11.05
N LEU A 94 19.34 -15.89 -11.50
CA LEU A 94 19.04 -14.46 -11.58
C LEU A 94 18.97 -13.82 -10.19
N PHE A 95 18.32 -14.48 -9.24
CA PHE A 95 18.26 -14.01 -7.85
C PHE A 95 19.67 -13.75 -7.28
N TYR A 96 20.59 -14.72 -7.41
CA TYR A 96 21.95 -14.54 -6.88
C TYR A 96 22.76 -13.44 -7.61
N ARG A 97 22.43 -13.13 -8.86
CA ARG A 97 23.07 -12.03 -9.60
C ARG A 97 22.52 -10.65 -9.23
N LEU A 98 21.25 -10.57 -8.83
CA LEU A 98 20.63 -9.32 -8.37
C LEU A 98 20.94 -9.03 -6.90
N SER A 99 21.02 -10.06 -6.06
CA SER A 99 21.19 -9.95 -4.60
C SER A 99 22.64 -9.69 -4.16
N GLY A 100 23.29 -8.67 -4.73
CA GLY A 100 24.63 -8.25 -4.33
C GLY A 100 24.61 -7.42 -3.03
N VAL A 101 23.91 -6.29 -3.05
CA VAL A 101 23.68 -5.42 -1.88
C VAL A 101 22.18 -5.16 -1.80
N GLU A 102 21.55 -5.62 -0.72
CA GLU A 102 20.12 -5.46 -0.48
C GLU A 102 19.87 -4.25 0.43
N ILE A 103 19.00 -3.33 -0.02
CA ILE A 103 18.52 -2.21 0.79
C ILE A 103 17.02 -2.41 1.00
N ARG A 104 16.64 -2.61 2.27
CA ARG A 104 15.23 -2.71 2.64
C ARG A 104 14.67 -1.32 2.93
N VAL A 105 13.70 -0.89 2.13
CA VAL A 105 12.97 0.36 2.37
C VAL A 105 11.83 0.07 3.36
N PRO A 106 11.85 0.65 4.59
CA PRO A 106 10.78 0.41 5.56
C PRO A 106 9.48 1.10 5.12
N PRO A 107 8.31 0.52 5.44
CA PRO A 107 7.03 1.18 5.25
C PRO A 107 6.90 2.41 6.14
N LEU A 108 6.05 3.38 5.75
CA LEU A 108 5.89 4.65 6.48
C LEU A 108 5.53 4.46 7.96
N ARG A 109 4.69 3.47 8.29
CA ARG A 109 4.32 3.12 9.69
C ARG A 109 5.50 2.71 10.58
N GLU A 110 6.61 2.26 10.01
CA GLU A 110 7.84 1.91 10.74
C GLU A 110 8.77 3.13 10.93
N ARG A 111 8.46 4.26 10.30
CA ARG A 111 9.22 5.52 10.35
C ARG A 111 8.30 6.72 10.62
N ARG A 112 7.49 6.62 11.68
CA ARG A 112 6.46 7.62 12.01
C ARG A 112 7.01 9.04 12.20
N GLY A 113 8.27 9.18 12.62
CA GLY A 113 8.93 10.48 12.76
C GLY A 113 9.02 11.27 11.45
N ASP A 114 9.04 10.58 10.31
CA ASP A 114 9.20 11.22 8.99
C ASP A 114 7.86 11.73 8.44
N ILE A 115 6.72 11.34 9.04
CA ILE A 115 5.38 11.64 8.50
C ILE A 115 5.16 13.15 8.42
N LEU A 116 5.40 13.88 9.51
CA LEU A 116 5.15 15.32 9.55
C LEU A 116 6.11 16.10 8.64
N GLU A 117 7.38 15.68 8.56
CA GLU A 117 8.36 16.29 7.66
C GLU A 117 7.98 16.08 6.19
N LEU A 118 7.55 14.86 5.83
CA LEU A 118 7.02 14.57 4.50
C LEU A 118 5.75 15.36 4.20
N THR A 119 4.83 15.47 5.16
CA THR A 119 3.63 16.30 4.99
C THR A 119 4.00 17.74 4.72
N GLN A 120 4.91 18.31 5.49
CA GLN A 120 5.37 19.68 5.28
C GLN A 120 6.01 19.85 3.90
N HIS A 121 6.85 18.89 3.47
CA HIS A 121 7.41 18.88 2.12
C HIS A 121 6.33 18.93 1.03
N PHE A 122 5.25 18.17 1.18
CA PHE A 122 4.13 18.20 0.23
C PHE A 122 3.37 19.52 0.28
N LEU A 123 3.08 20.07 1.46
CA LEU A 123 2.43 21.37 1.59
C LEU A 123 3.25 22.50 0.96
N GLU A 124 4.58 22.48 1.14
CA GLU A 124 5.49 23.47 0.55
C GLU A 124 5.49 23.45 -0.99
N ARG A 125 5.25 22.29 -1.61
CA ARG A 125 5.09 22.17 -3.07
C ARG A 125 3.86 22.94 -3.58
N HIS A 126 2.86 23.17 -2.74
CA HIS A 126 1.64 23.91 -3.03
C HIS A 126 1.66 25.35 -2.50
N ARG A 127 2.81 25.82 -1.98
CA ARG A 127 2.95 27.14 -1.34
C ARG A 127 2.73 28.33 -2.26
N SER A 128 2.89 28.16 -3.57
CA SER A 128 2.67 29.25 -4.55
C SER A 128 1.22 29.75 -4.58
N THR A 129 0.27 28.95 -4.12
CA THR A 129 -1.14 29.30 -3.99
C THR A 129 -1.51 29.84 -2.61
N ARG A 130 -0.98 29.23 -1.53
CA ARG A 130 -1.36 29.53 -0.14
C ARG A 130 -0.34 28.96 0.85
N VAL A 131 -0.15 29.59 2.00
CA VAL A 131 0.67 29.02 3.08
C VAL A 131 -0.24 28.17 3.96
N LEU A 132 -0.12 26.85 3.83
CA LEU A 132 -0.94 25.91 4.57
C LEU A 132 -0.17 25.30 5.74
N THR A 133 -0.87 25.13 6.85
CA THR A 133 -0.37 24.46 8.06
C THR A 133 -1.34 23.36 8.50
N LEU A 134 -0.89 22.43 9.33
CA LEU A 134 -1.76 21.45 9.97
C LEU A 134 -2.17 21.95 11.35
N SER A 135 -3.40 21.65 11.77
CA SER A 135 -3.73 21.69 13.21
C SER A 135 -3.10 20.51 13.95
N ASP A 136 -2.94 20.63 15.27
CA ASP A 136 -2.36 19.58 16.12
C ASP A 136 -3.15 18.26 16.00
N ALA A 137 -4.48 18.35 15.92
CA ALA A 137 -5.36 17.19 15.76
C ALA A 137 -5.15 16.48 14.41
N ALA A 138 -5.02 17.25 13.32
CA ALA A 138 -4.71 16.71 12.00
C ALA A 138 -3.33 16.04 11.98
N ALA A 139 -2.32 16.68 12.58
CA ALA A 139 -0.98 16.12 12.70
C ALA A 139 -0.95 14.80 13.48
N GLU A 140 -1.65 14.73 14.63
CA GLU A 140 -1.74 13.50 15.43
C GLU A 140 -2.41 12.35 14.65
N ALA A 141 -3.48 12.65 13.90
CA ALA A 141 -4.16 11.66 13.09
C ALA A 141 -3.27 11.10 11.97
N LEU A 142 -2.52 11.97 11.28
CA LEU A 142 -1.56 11.56 10.25
C LEU A 142 -0.47 10.65 10.83
N VAL A 143 0.06 10.97 12.03
CA VAL A 143 1.09 10.16 12.70
C VAL A 143 0.55 8.81 13.20
N THR A 144 -0.72 8.77 13.57
CA THR A 144 -1.36 7.56 14.12
C THR A 144 -1.76 6.58 13.04
N TYR A 145 -2.10 7.06 11.84
CA TYR A 145 -2.54 6.24 10.73
C TYR A 145 -1.45 5.25 10.23
N GLU A 146 -1.88 4.09 9.74
CA GLU A 146 -0.98 2.97 9.38
C GLU A 146 -0.39 3.07 7.96
N TRP A 147 -0.90 3.98 7.13
CA TRP A 147 -0.39 4.25 5.78
C TRP A 147 -0.17 2.99 4.92
N PRO A 148 -1.22 2.20 4.63
CA PRO A 148 -1.10 1.01 3.79
C PRO A 148 -0.52 1.31 2.39
N GLY A 149 -0.81 2.49 1.83
CA GLY A 149 -0.24 2.97 0.56
C GLY A 149 1.03 3.81 0.71
N ASN A 150 1.59 3.91 1.93
CA ASN A 150 2.88 4.52 2.24
C ASN A 150 2.93 6.01 1.78
N VAL A 151 4.11 6.52 1.42
CA VAL A 151 4.31 7.92 1.01
C VAL A 151 3.40 8.34 -0.14
N ARG A 152 3.05 7.44 -1.07
CA ARG A 152 2.14 7.77 -2.19
C ARG A 152 0.74 8.10 -1.70
N GLU A 153 0.23 7.35 -0.73
CA GLU A 153 -1.07 7.64 -0.12
C GLU A 153 -1.03 8.95 0.67
N LEU A 154 0.04 9.20 1.42
CA LEU A 154 0.23 10.47 2.13
C LEU A 154 0.22 11.66 1.14
N GLU A 155 0.99 11.59 0.06
CA GLU A 155 1.02 12.65 -0.96
C GLU A 155 -0.39 12.91 -1.53
N ARG A 156 -1.10 11.85 -1.97
CA ARG A 156 -2.45 11.98 -2.54
C ARG A 156 -3.43 12.58 -1.54
N LEU A 157 -3.34 12.20 -0.27
CA LEU A 157 -4.23 12.70 0.77
C LEU A 157 -3.98 14.18 1.05
N ILE A 158 -2.72 14.60 1.14
CA ILE A 158 -2.37 16.01 1.33
C ILE A 158 -2.78 16.84 0.12
N GLU A 159 -2.55 16.37 -1.11
CA GLU A 159 -3.05 17.02 -2.33
C GLU A 159 -4.58 17.22 -2.28
N GLY A 160 -5.32 16.21 -1.80
CA GLY A 160 -6.77 16.30 -1.60
C GLY A 160 -7.17 17.31 -0.53
N ALA A 161 -6.51 17.31 0.63
CA ALA A 161 -6.78 18.26 1.71
C ALA A 161 -6.52 19.71 1.26
N VAL A 162 -5.41 19.96 0.55
CA VAL A 162 -5.07 21.27 -0.04
C VAL A 162 -6.14 21.76 -1.00
N ALA A 163 -6.79 20.86 -1.74
CA ALA A 163 -7.85 21.22 -2.68
C ALA A 163 -9.20 21.52 -2.01
N LEU A 164 -9.45 21.00 -0.81
CA LEU A 164 -10.71 21.13 -0.09
C LEU A 164 -10.68 22.22 0.99
N VAL A 165 -9.50 22.53 1.53
CA VAL A 165 -9.35 23.43 2.67
C VAL A 165 -9.74 24.86 2.30
N GLU A 166 -10.73 25.40 3.01
CA GLU A 166 -11.16 26.80 2.85
C GLU A 166 -10.30 27.77 3.68
N SER A 167 -9.57 27.25 4.68
CA SER A 167 -8.71 27.99 5.61
C SER A 167 -7.20 27.78 5.36
N ASP A 168 -6.33 28.55 6.05
CA ASP A 168 -4.87 28.37 5.99
C ASP A 168 -4.38 27.21 6.91
N VAL A 169 -5.29 26.65 7.69
CA VAL A 169 -5.07 25.52 8.59
C VAL A 169 -5.91 24.35 8.08
N ILE A 170 -5.25 23.23 7.79
CA ILE A 170 -5.87 21.96 7.50
C ILE A 170 -6.27 21.35 8.83
N GLU A 171 -7.57 21.27 9.03
CA GLU A 171 -8.17 20.70 10.22
C GLU A 171 -8.40 19.19 10.05
N MET A 172 -8.68 18.54 11.16
CA MET A 172 -9.00 17.11 11.18
C MET A 172 -10.19 16.76 10.26
N GLU A 173 -11.15 17.67 10.12
CA GLU A 173 -12.34 17.49 9.28
C GLU A 173 -12.08 17.59 7.77
N ASP A 174 -10.96 18.20 7.38
CA ASP A 174 -10.51 18.27 5.99
C ASP A 174 -9.83 16.97 5.55
N LEU A 175 -9.47 16.11 6.50
CA LEU A 175 -8.86 14.81 6.22
C LEU A 175 -9.93 13.74 5.98
N PRO A 176 -9.67 12.76 5.10
CA PRO A 176 -10.53 11.59 4.94
C PRO A 176 -10.82 10.87 6.26
N LEU A 177 -12.08 10.42 6.44
CA LEU A 177 -12.51 9.65 7.62
C LEU A 177 -11.67 8.39 7.89
N THR A 178 -11.02 7.85 6.86
CA THR A 178 -10.11 6.71 6.97
C THR A 178 -8.88 7.02 7.82
N VAL A 179 -8.41 8.27 7.83
CA VAL A 179 -7.23 8.73 8.60
C VAL A 179 -7.61 9.21 10.00
N GLY A 180 -8.81 9.74 10.19
CA GLY A 180 -9.37 10.03 11.52
C GLY A 180 -9.62 8.81 12.40
N GLY A 181 -9.39 7.62 11.85
CA GLY A 181 -9.59 6.36 12.52
C GLY A 181 -11.06 6.06 12.77
N ASP A 182 -11.27 4.83 13.22
CA ASP A 182 -12.55 4.31 13.68
C ASP A 182 -13.25 5.26 14.68
N TYR A 183 -12.49 5.99 15.49
CA TYR A 183 -13.03 6.97 16.44
C TYR A 183 -13.77 8.10 15.74
N MET A 184 -13.25 8.69 14.66
CA MET A 184 -13.97 9.77 13.97
C MET A 184 -15.21 9.29 13.22
N SER A 185 -15.19 8.05 12.70
CA SER A 185 -16.39 7.43 12.12
C SER A 185 -17.56 7.31 13.11
N VAL A 186 -17.25 7.28 14.41
CA VAL A 186 -18.22 7.17 15.51
C VAL A 186 -18.52 8.52 16.15
N LEU A 187 -17.51 9.36 16.32
CA LEU A 187 -17.60 10.64 17.02
C LEU A 187 -18.21 11.74 16.13
N MET A 188 -17.85 11.83 14.84
CA MET A 188 -18.38 12.87 13.94
C MET A 188 -19.91 12.76 13.74
N PRO A 189 -20.49 11.56 13.51
CA PRO A 189 -21.94 11.45 13.41
C PRO A 189 -22.66 11.80 14.71
N SER A 190 -22.05 11.53 15.87
CA SER A 190 -22.67 11.85 17.16
C SER A 190 -22.66 13.34 17.46
N VAL A 191 -21.58 14.06 17.12
CA VAL A 191 -21.51 15.52 17.26
C VAL A 191 -22.49 16.20 16.32
N ARG A 192 -22.59 15.76 15.05
CA ARG A 192 -23.53 16.31 14.06
C ARG A 192 -25.02 16.04 14.37
N ARG A 193 -25.32 15.07 15.23
CA ARG A 193 -26.68 14.65 15.60
C ARG A 193 -27.11 15.15 16.98
N ASP A 194 -26.27 15.91 17.68
CA ASP A 194 -26.47 16.27 19.09
C ASP A 194 -26.80 15.04 19.96
N ASP A 195 -26.09 13.94 19.73
CA ASP A 195 -26.33 12.67 20.43
C ASP A 195 -26.19 12.87 21.94
N THR A 196 -27.15 12.35 22.72
CA THR A 196 -27.03 12.33 24.17
C THR A 196 -25.74 11.61 24.61
N MET A 197 -25.21 11.97 25.78
CA MET A 197 -24.03 11.30 26.37
C MET A 197 -24.17 9.76 26.41
N ARG A 198 -25.40 9.26 26.56
CA ARG A 198 -25.68 7.82 26.54
C ARG A 198 -25.53 7.22 25.13
N ALA A 199 -26.03 7.89 24.09
CA ALA A 199 -25.89 7.45 22.70
C ALA A 199 -24.42 7.50 22.24
N TRP A 200 -23.71 8.57 22.61
CA TRP A 200 -22.28 8.72 22.37
C TRP A 200 -21.48 7.59 23.02
N GLY A 201 -21.72 7.34 24.32
CA GLY A 201 -21.07 6.25 25.04
C GLY A 201 -21.37 4.86 24.47
N SER A 202 -22.59 4.64 23.95
CA SER A 202 -22.98 3.38 23.29
C SER A 202 -22.22 3.12 22.00
N ARG A 203 -22.06 4.14 21.15
CA ARG A 203 -21.31 4.00 19.90
C ARG A 203 -19.82 3.83 20.18
N TYR A 204 -19.26 4.63 21.09
CA TYR A 204 -17.86 4.52 21.49
C TYR A 204 -17.54 3.15 22.11
N ALA A 205 -18.42 2.62 22.97
CA ALA A 205 -18.25 1.29 23.55
C ALA A 205 -18.31 0.16 22.49
N THR A 206 -19.15 0.31 21.47
CA THR A 206 -19.24 -0.66 20.35
C THR A 206 -17.96 -0.67 19.52
N LEU A 207 -17.38 0.51 19.30
CA LEU A 207 -16.10 0.66 18.60
C LEU A 207 -14.95 -0.02 19.34
N VAL A 208 -14.81 0.27 20.63
CA VAL A 208 -13.73 -0.32 21.44
C VAL A 208 -13.91 -1.84 21.56
N LEU A 209 -15.15 -2.33 21.62
CA LEU A 209 -15.44 -3.77 21.58
C LEU A 209 -14.97 -4.43 20.28
N ALA A 210 -15.20 -3.79 19.12
CA ALA A 210 -14.74 -4.28 17.83
C ALA A 210 -13.20 -4.33 17.76
N ARG A 211 -12.52 -3.29 18.26
CA ARG A 211 -11.05 -3.23 18.36
C ARG A 211 -10.47 -4.29 19.29
N CYS A 212 -11.19 -4.64 20.35
CA CYS A 212 -10.85 -5.74 21.24
C CYS A 212 -11.29 -7.12 20.70
N HIS A 213 -11.67 -7.23 19.42
CA HIS A 213 -12.14 -8.46 18.78
C HIS A 213 -13.29 -9.16 19.52
N GLY A 214 -14.20 -8.37 20.10
CA GLY A 214 -15.33 -8.89 20.88
C GLY A 214 -14.99 -9.28 22.33
N ASN A 215 -13.74 -9.09 22.78
CA ASN A 215 -13.34 -9.39 24.14
C ASN A 215 -13.87 -8.33 25.13
N LYS A 216 -15.00 -8.64 25.77
CA LYS A 216 -15.68 -7.74 26.71
C LYS A 216 -14.86 -7.40 27.96
N ARG A 217 -14.04 -8.33 28.46
CA ARG A 217 -13.18 -8.07 29.64
C ARG A 217 -12.08 -7.06 29.31
N GLU A 218 -11.43 -7.25 28.17
CA GLU A 218 -10.43 -6.32 27.68
C GLU A 218 -11.04 -4.95 27.34
N THR A 219 -12.22 -4.96 26.74
CA THR A 219 -13.00 -3.72 26.46
C THR A 219 -13.29 -2.94 27.75
N CYS A 220 -13.73 -3.61 28.82
CA CYS A 220 -13.95 -2.95 30.12
C CYS A 220 -12.67 -2.35 30.69
N ARG A 221 -11.54 -3.07 30.56
CA ARG A 221 -10.22 -2.60 31.01
C ARG A 221 -9.78 -1.35 30.25
N VAL A 222 -9.95 -1.35 28.93
CA VAL A 222 -9.59 -0.22 28.05
C VAL A 222 -10.49 0.98 28.29
N LEU A 223 -11.80 0.77 28.46
CA LEU A 223 -12.77 1.85 28.71
C LEU A 223 -12.77 2.35 30.17
N GLY A 224 -12.16 1.62 31.09
CA GLY A 224 -12.21 1.94 32.52
C GLY A 224 -13.60 1.84 33.15
N ILE A 225 -14.49 1.01 32.60
CA ILE A 225 -15.88 0.86 33.06
C ILE A 225 -16.19 -0.55 33.54
N SER A 226 -17.24 -0.67 34.37
CA SER A 226 -17.72 -1.98 34.82
C SER A 226 -18.35 -2.78 33.68
N TYR A 227 -18.36 -4.11 33.80
CA TYR A 227 -19.03 -4.99 32.85
C TYR A 227 -20.53 -4.70 32.71
N HIS A 228 -21.20 -4.33 33.81
CA HIS A 228 -22.61 -3.93 33.81
C HIS A 228 -22.82 -2.64 33.00
N THR A 229 -21.93 -1.66 33.14
CA THR A 229 -21.96 -0.40 32.38
C THR A 229 -21.75 -0.67 30.89
N LEU A 230 -20.78 -1.51 30.53
CA LEU A 230 -20.56 -1.93 29.15
C LEU A 230 -21.81 -2.61 28.55
N ALA A 231 -22.43 -3.53 29.29
CA ALA A 231 -23.65 -4.21 28.84
C ALA A 231 -24.82 -3.22 28.61
N SER A 232 -24.97 -2.21 29.47
CA SER A 232 -25.96 -1.15 29.32
C SER A 232 -25.72 -0.32 28.05
N TYR A 233 -24.47 0.03 27.76
CA TYR A 233 -24.10 0.75 26.54
C TYR A 233 -24.34 -0.07 25.27
N LEU A 234 -23.99 -1.36 25.27
CA LEU A 234 -24.20 -2.23 24.11
C LEU A 234 -25.69 -2.52 23.83
N LYS A 235 -26.53 -2.58 24.87
CA LYS A 235 -27.99 -2.76 24.70
C LYS A 235 -28.65 -1.55 24.03
N ASN A 236 -28.18 -0.34 24.34
CA ASN A 236 -28.69 0.90 23.75
C ASN A 236 -28.16 1.16 22.34
N ALA A 237 -27.01 0.58 21.96
CA ALA A 237 -26.47 0.69 20.60
C ALA A 237 -27.41 0.07 19.55
N ALA A 238 -28.19 -0.96 19.93
CA ALA A 238 -29.20 -1.60 19.07
C ALA A 238 -30.49 -0.77 18.88
N ALA A 239 -30.64 0.36 19.59
CA ALA A 239 -31.83 1.21 19.54
C ALA A 239 -31.60 2.55 18.80
N ALA A 240 -30.40 2.78 18.24
CA ALA A 240 -30.14 3.95 17.41
C ALA A 240 -30.78 3.77 16.01
N PRO A 241 -31.44 4.79 15.45
CA PRO A 241 -32.11 4.67 14.15
C PRO A 241 -31.11 4.32 13.04
N GLU A 242 -31.44 3.28 12.29
CA GLU A 242 -30.64 2.75 11.18
C GLU A 242 -30.35 3.84 10.14
N GLY A 243 -29.08 3.96 9.77
CA GLY A 243 -28.62 4.88 8.73
C GLY A 243 -27.32 4.39 8.12
N HIS A 244 -27.48 3.54 7.10
CA HIS A 244 -26.50 2.99 6.13
C HIS A 244 -25.38 2.06 6.65
N PRO A 245 -25.20 0.88 6.02
CA PRO A 245 -24.12 -0.04 6.37
C PRO A 245 -22.80 0.46 5.77
N VAL A 246 -21.81 0.74 6.62
CA VAL A 246 -20.41 0.78 6.18
C VAL A 246 -19.98 -0.67 6.01
N GLY A 247 -19.75 -1.07 4.76
CA GLY A 247 -19.39 -2.43 4.40
C GLY A 247 -18.15 -2.90 5.16
N ALA A 248 -18.28 -4.02 5.87
CA ALA A 248 -17.14 -4.73 6.43
C ALA A 248 -16.23 -5.25 5.30
N PRO A 249 -14.90 -5.22 5.47
CA PRO A 249 -13.99 -5.87 4.52
C PRO A 249 -14.19 -7.39 4.64
N ARG A 250 -14.66 -8.01 3.56
CA ARG A 250 -14.77 -9.47 3.46
C ARG A 250 -13.37 -10.08 3.49
N VAL A 251 -12.99 -10.62 4.64
CA VAL A 251 -11.93 -11.63 4.75
C VAL A 251 -12.60 -12.99 4.67
N THR A 252 -12.65 -13.59 3.48
CA THR A 252 -12.96 -15.02 3.36
C THR A 252 -11.66 -15.79 3.42
N SER A 253 -11.34 -16.27 4.62
CA SER A 253 -10.36 -17.33 4.84
C SER A 253 -10.95 -18.65 4.36
N ASP A 254 -10.36 -19.19 3.31
CA ASP A 254 -10.61 -20.55 2.85
C ASP A 254 -9.89 -21.53 3.80
N ARG A 255 -10.65 -22.36 4.53
CA ARG A 255 -10.14 -23.63 5.10
C ARG A 255 -11.28 -24.53 5.56
N LYS A 256 -11.48 -25.57 4.73
CA LYS A 256 -11.67 -26.99 5.05
C LYS A 256 -12.65 -27.37 6.17
N GLY A 257 -13.73 -28.04 5.76
CA GLY A 257 -14.49 -28.98 6.57
C GLY A 257 -15.20 -30.02 5.70
N THR A 258 -14.54 -31.14 5.42
CA THR A 258 -15.16 -32.48 5.39
C THR A 258 -14.83 -33.10 6.76
N PRO A 259 -15.57 -34.08 7.29
CA PRO A 259 -16.56 -34.94 6.64
C PRO A 259 -17.90 -35.04 7.41
N ASP A 260 -18.93 -35.61 6.78
CA ASP A 260 -19.74 -36.58 7.53
C ASP A 260 -20.30 -37.67 6.63
N LEU A 261 -20.20 -38.89 7.15
CA LEU A 261 -20.63 -40.16 6.59
C LEU A 261 -22.13 -40.40 6.84
N CYS A 262 -22.68 -41.25 5.96
CA CYS A 262 -23.83 -42.16 6.08
C CYS A 262 -24.86 -41.90 4.96
N ALA A 263 -24.82 -42.65 3.85
CA ALA A 263 -25.32 -44.02 3.68
C ALA A 263 -26.84 -44.08 3.52
N ALA A 264 -27.31 -44.41 2.32
CA ALA A 264 -28.21 -45.54 2.05
C ALA A 264 -28.88 -45.43 0.66
N GLU A 265 -28.65 -46.49 -0.13
CA GLU A 265 -29.62 -47.19 -1.00
C GLU A 265 -29.99 -46.69 -2.42
N ALA A 266 -29.96 -47.69 -3.31
CA ALA A 266 -30.37 -47.82 -4.71
C ALA A 266 -29.40 -47.34 -5.81
#